data_AF-A0A7C2KUA0-F1
#
_entry.id   AF-A0A7C2KUA0-F1
#
_cell.length_a   1.000
_cell.length_b   1.000
_cell.length_c   1.000
_cell.angle_alpha   90.00
_cell.angle_beta   90.00
_cell.angle_gamma   90.00
#
_symmetry.space_group_name_H-M   'P 1'
#
loop_
_entity.id
_entity.type
_entity.pdbx_description
1 polymer ?
#
loop_
_entity_poly.entity_id
_entity_poly.type
_entity_poly.pdbx_seq_one_letter_code
_entity_poly.pdbx_strand_id
1 'polypeptide(L)'
;MKDSFLRIVTLLVLGFILVSQAAEKESLEDNSTVQEQNITIPEQTNQELIKPIIGAVEQVRIIPGNIILEARIDTGATTTSLGVDEMEICNEDGKEYVEIMLNGMKSKHKIIRFIKIKQHGKKSLKRPVIRLRLILGEVSESVDVTLADRSNFKYKLLIGRNFLYERFVVDVSLKYTTTPKSYEEK
;
A
#
# COMPACT_ATOMS: atom_id res chain seq x y z
N MET A 1 8.18 -43.23 -67.60
CA MET A 1 7.57 -41.91 -67.87
C MET A 1 6.64 -41.55 -66.72
N LYS A 2 7.21 -41.24 -65.55
CA LYS A 2 6.51 -40.73 -64.35
C LYS A 2 7.49 -40.25 -63.25
N ASP A 3 8.81 -40.35 -63.47
CA ASP A 3 9.83 -39.94 -62.48
C ASP A 3 10.57 -38.63 -62.80
N SER A 4 10.22 -37.94 -63.89
CA SER A 4 10.88 -36.68 -64.27
C SER A 4 10.11 -35.42 -63.85
N PHE A 5 8.85 -35.54 -63.43
CA PHE A 5 8.02 -34.40 -63.05
C PHE A 5 8.16 -34.03 -61.56
N LEU A 6 8.50 -35.00 -60.70
CA LEU A 6 8.68 -34.77 -59.25
C LEU A 6 10.04 -34.15 -58.90
N ARG A 7 11.02 -34.16 -59.81
CA ARG A 7 12.34 -33.53 -59.59
C ARG A 7 12.37 -32.03 -59.90
N ILE A 8 11.43 -31.53 -60.72
CA ILE A 8 11.39 -30.11 -61.12
C ILE A 8 10.65 -29.25 -60.07
N VAL A 9 9.69 -29.83 -59.34
CA VAL A 9 8.95 -29.13 -58.28
C VAL A 9 9.76 -28.99 -56.99
N THR A 10 10.73 -29.88 -56.71
CA THR A 10 11.60 -29.79 -55.52
C THR A 10 12.71 -28.72 -55.66
N LEU A 11 13.14 -28.40 -56.88
CA LEU A 11 14.20 -27.41 -57.13
C LEU A 11 13.71 -25.94 -57.05
N LEU A 12 12.41 -25.68 -57.25
CA LEU A 12 11.85 -24.33 -57.17
C LEU A 12 11.49 -23.88 -55.75
N VAL A 13 11.29 -24.81 -54.80
CA VAL A 13 11.04 -24.47 -53.39
C VAL A 13 12.34 -24.24 -52.61
N LEU A 14 13.45 -24.87 -53.01
CA LEU A 14 14.78 -24.56 -52.44
C LEU A 14 15.32 -23.19 -52.88
N GLY A 15 14.91 -22.68 -54.05
CA GLY A 15 15.40 -21.41 -54.61
C GLY A 15 14.86 -20.15 -53.90
N PHE A 16 13.68 -20.23 -53.27
CA PHE A 16 13.10 -19.10 -52.54
C PHE A 16 13.64 -18.93 -51.12
N ILE A 17 14.20 -19.97 -50.51
CA ILE A 17 14.76 -19.91 -49.15
C ILE A 17 16.16 -19.27 -49.16
N LEU A 18 16.84 -19.23 -50.32
CA LEU A 18 18.19 -18.66 -50.45
C LEU A 18 18.22 -17.14 -50.70
N VAL A 19 17.12 -16.51 -51.12
CA VAL A 19 17.11 -15.08 -51.51
C VAL A 19 16.89 -14.13 -50.32
N SER A 20 16.43 -14.60 -49.17
CA SER A 20 16.20 -13.72 -48.00
C SER A 20 17.40 -13.55 -47.07
N GLN A 21 18.58 -14.11 -47.40
CA GLN A 21 19.80 -13.99 -46.57
C GLN A 21 20.91 -13.12 -47.19
N ALA A 22 20.60 -12.33 -48.23
CA ALA A 22 21.57 -11.44 -48.85
C ALA A 22 21.08 -9.98 -48.85
N ALA A 23 21.06 -9.35 -47.67
CA ALA A 23 21.08 -7.89 -47.56
C ALA A 23 21.77 -7.47 -46.25
N GLU A 24 22.96 -6.89 -46.45
CA GLU A 24 23.71 -5.97 -45.59
C GLU A 24 24.18 -6.38 -44.18
N LYS A 25 25.48 -6.69 -44.15
CA LYS A 25 26.39 -6.42 -43.04
C LYS A 25 26.46 -4.92 -42.75
N GLU A 26 26.29 -4.53 -41.49
CA GLU A 26 27.13 -3.50 -40.87
C GLU A 26 27.47 -3.94 -39.44
N SER A 27 28.74 -3.75 -39.10
CA SER A 27 29.48 -4.26 -37.95
C SER A 27 28.97 -3.78 -36.59
N LEU A 28 29.17 -4.60 -35.55
CA LEU A 28 29.90 -4.27 -34.31
C LEU A 28 30.06 -5.57 -33.51
N GLU A 29 31.31 -5.95 -33.25
CA GLU A 29 31.65 -6.99 -32.27
C GLU A 29 31.22 -6.51 -30.88
N ASP A 30 30.35 -7.25 -30.20
CA ASP A 30 30.29 -7.24 -28.74
C ASP A 30 30.59 -8.65 -28.23
N ASN A 31 31.84 -8.82 -27.86
CA ASN A 31 32.41 -10.00 -27.26
C ASN A 31 32.00 -10.05 -25.79
N SER A 32 30.80 -10.55 -25.50
CA SER A 32 30.43 -10.96 -24.14
C SER A 32 30.03 -12.43 -24.13
N THR A 33 31.05 -13.24 -23.88
CA THR A 33 30.89 -14.59 -23.33
C THR A 33 29.98 -14.48 -22.10
N VAL A 34 28.72 -14.93 -22.21
CA VAL A 34 27.86 -15.12 -21.04
C VAL A 34 28.45 -16.27 -20.25
N GLN A 35 29.38 -15.94 -19.34
CA GLN A 35 29.72 -16.87 -18.27
C GLN A 35 28.48 -16.97 -17.39
N GLU A 36 27.96 -18.19 -17.30
CA GLU A 36 26.96 -18.59 -16.33
C GLU A 36 27.59 -18.40 -14.94
N GLN A 37 27.52 -17.17 -14.44
CA GLN A 37 27.90 -16.88 -13.06
C GLN A 37 26.86 -17.60 -12.21
N ASN A 38 27.27 -18.73 -11.63
CA ASN A 38 26.61 -19.32 -10.49
C ASN A 38 26.62 -18.26 -9.37
N ILE A 39 25.62 -17.39 -9.39
CA ILE A 39 25.32 -16.50 -8.27
C ILE A 39 24.84 -17.45 -7.18
N THR A 40 25.77 -17.91 -6.35
CA THR A 40 25.42 -18.42 -5.04
C THR A 40 24.82 -17.24 -4.29
N ILE A 41 23.49 -17.08 -4.38
CA ILE A 41 22.76 -16.20 -3.50
C ILE A 41 23.10 -16.72 -2.11
N PRO A 42 23.80 -15.95 -1.26
CA PRO A 42 24.04 -16.39 0.10
C PRO A 42 22.66 -16.68 0.68
N GLU A 43 22.47 -17.90 1.17
CA GLU A 43 21.29 -18.30 1.91
C GLU A 43 21.33 -17.57 3.25
N GLN A 44 21.07 -16.26 3.18
CA GLN A 44 20.68 -15.47 4.32
C GLN A 44 19.30 -16.00 4.66
N THR A 45 19.26 -16.88 5.64
CA THR A 45 18.06 -17.22 6.42
C THR A 45 17.61 -15.97 7.17
N ASN A 46 17.23 -14.94 6.41
CA ASN A 46 16.29 -13.95 6.85
C ASN A 46 15.02 -14.74 7.05
N GLN A 47 14.62 -14.99 8.30
CA GLN A 47 13.25 -15.44 8.52
C GLN A 47 12.37 -14.30 8.00
N GLU A 48 11.97 -14.39 6.73
CA GLU A 48 11.00 -13.49 6.16
C GLU A 48 9.75 -13.67 7.03
N LEU A 49 9.54 -12.70 7.92
CA LEU A 49 8.27 -12.54 8.59
C LEU A 49 7.24 -12.48 7.47
N ILE A 50 6.47 -13.55 7.31
CA ILE A 50 5.41 -13.63 6.33
C ILE A 50 4.43 -12.51 6.70
N LYS A 51 4.48 -11.42 5.93
CA LYS A 51 3.61 -10.26 6.15
C LYS A 51 2.19 -10.68 5.75
N PRO A 52 1.18 -10.48 6.61
CA PRO A 52 -0.21 -10.71 6.23
C PRO A 52 -0.57 -9.88 4.99
N ILE A 53 -1.23 -10.52 4.04
CA ILE A 53 -1.83 -9.87 2.88
C ILE A 53 -3.18 -9.30 3.31
N ILE A 54 -3.40 -8.01 3.06
CA ILE A 54 -4.65 -7.31 3.35
C ILE A 54 -5.23 -6.66 2.10
N GLY A 55 -6.53 -6.39 2.12
CA GLY A 55 -7.23 -5.77 1.01
C GLY A 55 -7.09 -4.25 0.91
N ALA A 56 -7.69 -3.69 -0.13
CA ALA A 56 -7.84 -2.24 -0.31
C ALA A 56 -8.71 -1.59 0.78
N VAL A 57 -9.60 -2.37 1.41
CA VAL A 57 -10.52 -1.94 2.47
C VAL A 57 -10.54 -3.01 3.54
N GLU A 58 -10.34 -2.62 4.79
CA GLU A 58 -10.31 -3.54 5.95
C GLU A 58 -11.13 -3.00 7.12
N GLN A 59 -11.51 -3.90 8.03
CA GLN A 59 -12.07 -3.51 9.31
C GLN A 59 -10.96 -3.21 10.31
N VAL A 60 -11.02 -2.04 10.95
CA VAL A 60 -10.05 -1.60 11.94
C VAL A 60 -10.76 -1.23 13.23
N ARG A 61 -10.31 -1.82 14.34
CA ARG A 61 -10.77 -1.47 15.68
C ARG A 61 -9.92 -0.33 16.25
N ILE A 62 -10.57 0.66 16.84
CA ILE A 62 -9.96 1.84 17.44
C ILE A 62 -10.14 1.76 18.96
N ILE A 63 -9.06 2.08 19.68
CA ILE A 63 -9.02 2.15 21.14
C ILE A 63 -8.59 3.57 21.55
N PRO A 64 -9.26 4.19 22.54
CA PRO A 64 -10.34 3.66 23.37
C PRO A 64 -11.67 3.52 22.62
N GLY A 65 -12.55 2.68 23.16
CA GLY A 65 -13.96 2.62 22.77
C GLY A 65 -14.38 1.43 21.94
N ASN A 66 -13.43 0.57 21.56
CA ASN A 66 -13.70 -0.66 20.82
C ASN A 66 -14.52 -0.45 19.52
N ILE A 67 -14.39 0.72 18.90
CA ILE A 67 -15.15 1.09 17.70
C ILE A 67 -14.51 0.43 16.49
N ILE A 68 -15.30 -0.29 15.69
CA ILE A 68 -14.85 -0.88 14.42
C ILE A 68 -15.32 0.02 13.28
N LEU A 69 -14.38 0.46 12.44
CA LEU A 69 -14.66 1.21 11.22
C LEU A 69 -14.13 0.47 10.00
N GLU A 70 -14.80 0.64 8.86
CA GLU A 70 -14.18 0.37 7.57
C GLU A 70 -13.11 1.42 7.28
N ALA A 71 -11.93 0.94 6.90
CA ALA A 71 -10.80 1.78 6.61
C ALA A 71 -10.29 1.56 5.18
N ARG A 72 -9.98 2.66 4.48
CA ARG A 72 -9.24 2.58 3.21
C ARG A 72 -7.75 2.37 3.52
N ILE A 73 -7.14 1.36 2.92
CA ILE A 73 -5.69 1.11 3.00
C ILE A 73 -4.97 1.94 1.93
N ASP A 74 -4.25 2.97 2.34
CA ASP A 74 -3.66 3.96 1.43
C ASP A 74 -2.12 3.98 1.57
N THR A 75 -1.46 3.26 0.68
CA THR A 75 0.01 3.21 0.61
C THR A 75 0.62 4.54 0.17
N GLY A 76 -0.16 5.45 -0.45
CA GLY A 76 0.27 6.79 -0.84
C GLY A 76 0.32 7.77 0.34
N ALA A 77 -0.47 7.54 1.40
CA ALA A 77 -0.50 8.38 2.58
C ALA A 77 0.65 8.08 3.56
N THR A 78 1.38 9.12 3.98
CA THR A 78 2.42 8.98 5.02
C THR A 78 1.82 8.64 6.38
N THR A 79 0.70 9.28 6.72
CA THR A 79 0.10 9.24 8.06
C THR A 79 -1.36 8.82 7.97
N THR A 80 -1.78 7.96 8.88
CA THR A 80 -3.18 7.61 9.14
C THR A 80 -4.01 8.84 9.50
N SER A 81 -5.24 8.91 8.99
CA SER A 81 -6.17 10.01 9.27
C SER A 81 -7.55 9.49 9.66
N LEU A 82 -8.21 10.18 10.59
CA LEU A 82 -9.53 9.84 11.09
C LEU A 82 -10.46 11.05 10.99
N GLY A 83 -11.63 10.82 10.40
CA GLY A 83 -12.80 11.67 10.51
C GLY A 83 -13.59 11.34 11.76
N VAL A 84 -13.92 12.37 12.52
CA VAL A 84 -14.71 12.28 13.75
C VAL A 84 -16.01 13.06 13.55
N ASP A 85 -17.03 12.75 14.35
CA ASP A 85 -18.35 13.37 14.25
C ASP A 85 -18.30 14.80 14.81
N GLU A 86 -17.67 14.94 15.97
CA GLU A 86 -17.44 16.22 16.64
C GLU A 86 -16.02 16.25 17.21
N MET A 87 -15.43 17.44 17.29
CA MET A 87 -14.18 17.65 18.04
C MET A 87 -14.14 19.03 18.68
N GLU A 88 -13.64 19.09 19.91
CA GLU A 88 -13.41 20.31 20.67
C GLU A 88 -12.01 20.31 21.26
N ILE A 89 -11.28 21.41 21.09
CA ILE A 89 -9.91 21.56 21.60
C ILE A 89 -9.98 22.34 22.90
N CYS A 90 -9.38 21.80 23.96
CA CYS A 90 -9.27 22.46 25.25
C CYS A 90 -7.80 22.52 25.72
N ASN A 91 -7.53 23.45 26.63
CA ASN A 91 -6.23 23.61 27.28
C ASN A 91 -6.38 23.30 28.77
N GLU A 92 -5.56 22.38 29.27
CA GLU A 92 -5.56 21.99 30.68
C GLU A 92 -4.12 21.91 31.18
N ASP A 93 -3.80 22.64 32.24
CA ASP A 93 -2.46 22.70 32.86
C ASP A 93 -1.34 22.96 31.84
N GLY A 94 -1.59 23.86 30.89
CA GLY A 94 -0.64 24.22 29.82
C GLY A 94 -0.43 23.15 28.76
N LYS A 95 -1.28 22.11 28.70
CA LYS A 95 -1.27 21.05 27.67
C LYS A 95 -2.54 21.13 26.84
N GLU A 96 -2.38 20.97 25.53
CA GLU A 96 -3.50 20.93 24.58
C GLU A 96 -4.10 19.51 24.49
N TYR A 97 -5.41 19.44 24.60
CA TYR A 97 -6.21 18.23 24.44
C TYR A 97 -7.27 18.42 23.36
N VAL A 98 -7.77 17.31 22.82
CA VAL A 98 -8.96 17.28 21.99
C VAL A 98 -9.93 16.25 22.55
N GLU A 99 -11.16 16.68 22.80
CA GLU A 99 -12.29 15.78 23.00
C GLU A 99 -12.91 15.49 21.64
N ILE A 100 -13.09 14.22 21.31
CA ILE A 100 -13.69 13.78 20.05
C ILE A 100 -14.93 12.93 20.32
N MET A 101 -15.92 13.07 19.45
CA MET A 101 -17.03 12.13 19.34
C MET A 101 -16.83 11.25 18.11
N LEU A 102 -16.86 9.94 18.29
CA LEU A 102 -16.78 8.97 17.21
C LEU A 102 -17.82 7.88 17.41
N ASN A 103 -18.73 7.74 16.46
CA ASN A 103 -19.85 6.78 16.49
C ASN A 103 -20.62 6.84 17.83
N GLY A 104 -20.88 8.06 18.31
CA GLY A 104 -21.60 8.30 19.57
C GLY A 104 -20.78 8.13 20.85
N MET A 105 -19.50 7.72 20.75
CA MET A 105 -18.63 7.62 21.92
C MET A 105 -17.71 8.84 22.03
N LYS A 106 -17.66 9.41 23.23
CA LYS A 106 -16.74 10.50 23.57
C LYS A 106 -15.43 9.96 24.11
N SER A 107 -14.31 10.56 23.69
CA SER A 107 -13.00 10.29 24.25
C SER A 107 -12.11 11.52 24.18
N LYS A 108 -11.18 11.64 25.13
CA LYS A 108 -10.29 12.79 25.25
C LYS A 108 -8.84 12.38 25.09
N HIS A 109 -8.12 13.12 24.27
CA HIS A 109 -6.77 12.79 23.84
C HIS A 109 -5.84 13.98 23.96
N LYS A 110 -4.61 13.74 24.39
CA LYS A 110 -3.57 14.77 24.33
C LYS A 110 -3.19 15.03 22.87
N ILE A 111 -3.14 16.31 22.48
CA ILE A 111 -2.62 16.71 21.17
C ILE A 111 -1.09 16.65 21.22
N ILE A 112 -0.49 15.92 20.27
CA ILE A 112 0.96 15.74 20.18
C ILE A 112 1.57 16.88 19.36
N ARG A 113 0.89 17.30 18.30
CA ARG A 113 1.27 18.42 17.44
C ARG A 113 0.09 18.84 16.58
N PHE A 114 0.22 20.01 15.96
CA PHE A 114 -0.62 20.41 14.83
C PHE A 114 0.17 20.30 13.54
N ILE A 115 -0.49 19.80 12.48
CA ILE A 115 0.05 19.87 11.13
C ILE A 115 -0.71 20.93 10.31
N LYS A 116 0.02 21.66 9.47
CA LYS A 116 -0.57 22.63 8.54
C LYS A 116 -0.86 21.94 7.21
N ILE A 117 -2.11 21.96 6.79
CA ILE A 117 -2.52 21.52 5.46
C ILE A 117 -2.55 22.74 4.55
N LYS A 118 -1.57 22.81 3.64
CA LYS A 118 -1.56 23.80 2.57
C LYS A 118 -2.56 23.37 1.50
N GLN A 119 -3.65 24.10 1.34
CA GLN A 119 -4.54 23.97 0.19
C GLN A 119 -4.23 25.12 -0.77
N HIS A 120 -4.07 24.81 -2.06
CA HIS A 120 -3.85 25.82 -3.09
C HIS A 120 -5.05 26.80 -3.09
N GLY A 121 -4.79 28.09 -2.91
CA GLY A 121 -5.82 29.14 -2.91
C GLY A 121 -6.74 29.20 -1.67
N LYS A 122 -6.49 28.44 -0.60
CA LYS A 122 -7.28 28.51 0.66
C LYS A 122 -6.39 28.76 1.87
N LYS A 123 -6.98 29.33 2.94
CA LYS A 123 -6.30 29.50 4.24
C LYS A 123 -5.82 28.12 4.73
N SER A 124 -4.60 28.07 5.24
CA SER A 124 -4.00 26.86 5.82
C SER A 124 -4.88 26.35 6.96
N LEU A 125 -5.36 25.10 6.85
CA LEU A 125 -6.07 24.42 7.93
C LEU A 125 -5.05 23.77 8.86
N LYS A 126 -5.19 23.98 10.17
CA LYS A 126 -4.42 23.24 11.18
C LYS A 126 -5.21 22.00 11.57
N ARG A 127 -4.55 20.85 11.60
CA ARG A 127 -5.15 19.58 12.03
C ARG A 127 -4.41 19.04 13.25
N PRO A 128 -5.12 18.72 14.35
CA PRO A 128 -4.49 18.11 15.50
C PRO A 128 -4.07 16.67 15.18
N VAL A 129 -2.97 16.24 15.78
CA VAL A 129 -2.47 14.87 15.73
C VAL A 129 -2.52 14.30 17.14
N ILE A 130 -3.18 13.15 17.28
CA ILE A 130 -3.30 12.40 18.53
C ILE A 130 -2.71 11.01 18.36
N ARG A 131 -2.47 10.29 19.46
CA ARG A 131 -2.06 8.88 19.41
C ARG A 131 -3.23 7.99 19.73
N LEU A 132 -3.55 7.08 18.81
CA LEU A 132 -4.60 6.08 18.97
C LEU A 132 -3.99 4.69 18.80
N ARG A 133 -4.55 3.71 19.51
CA ARG A 133 -4.28 2.30 19.24
C ARG A 133 -5.27 1.82 18.19
N LEU A 134 -4.73 1.28 17.11
CA LEU A 134 -5.47 0.71 15.99
C LEU A 134 -5.16 -0.78 15.91
N ILE A 135 -6.18 -1.57 15.58
CA ILE A 135 -6.07 -3.02 15.47
C ILE A 135 -6.63 -3.44 14.12
N LEU A 136 -5.80 -4.09 13.31
CA LEU A 136 -6.13 -4.61 11.98
C LEU A 136 -5.68 -6.06 11.94
N GLY A 137 -6.64 -6.98 11.79
CA GLY A 137 -6.38 -8.41 12.01
C GLY A 137 -5.75 -8.65 13.40
N GLU A 138 -4.59 -9.29 13.40
CA GLU A 138 -3.83 -9.60 14.61
C GLU A 138 -2.88 -8.48 15.07
N VAL A 139 -2.63 -7.48 14.21
CA VAL A 139 -1.68 -6.39 14.48
C VAL A 139 -2.35 -5.31 15.32
N SER A 140 -1.75 -4.97 16.47
CA SER A 140 -2.20 -3.91 17.37
C SER A 140 -1.09 -2.89 17.58
N GLU A 141 -1.30 -1.66 17.11
CA GLU A 141 -0.26 -0.63 17.11
C GLU A 141 -0.78 0.72 17.56
N SER A 142 0.02 1.43 18.34
CA SER A 142 -0.24 2.82 18.72
C SER A 142 0.45 3.77 17.76
N VAL A 143 -0.32 4.45 16.93
CA VAL A 143 0.19 5.33 15.88
C VAL A 143 -0.34 6.75 16.01
N ASP A 144 0.40 7.68 15.43
CA ASP A 144 -0.07 9.05 15.26
C ASP A 144 -1.20 9.10 14.22
N VAL A 145 -2.32 9.67 14.60
CA VAL A 145 -3.52 9.82 13.77
C VAL A 145 -3.83 11.31 13.65
N THR A 146 -3.94 11.77 12.41
CA THR A 146 -4.38 13.13 12.12
C THR A 146 -5.91 13.19 12.14
N LEU A 147 -6.49 14.10 12.92
CA LEU A 147 -7.92 14.37 12.85
C LEU A 147 -8.21 15.31 11.68
N ALA A 148 -9.18 14.95 10.85
CA ALA A 148 -9.54 15.71 9.67
C ALA A 148 -11.06 15.72 9.48
N ASP A 149 -11.62 16.80 8.94
CA ASP A 149 -12.97 16.76 8.41
C ASP A 149 -13.00 15.80 7.20
N ARG A 150 -13.73 14.69 7.38
CA ARG A 150 -13.95 13.68 6.35
C ARG A 150 -15.45 13.40 6.14
N SER A 151 -16.32 14.34 6.49
CA SER A 151 -17.78 14.24 6.32
C SER A 151 -18.20 13.86 4.89
N ASN A 152 -17.44 14.29 3.88
CA ASN A 152 -17.71 14.03 2.46
C ASN A 152 -17.03 12.77 1.89
N PHE A 153 -16.33 11.97 2.72
CA PHE A 153 -15.63 10.78 2.27
C PHE A 153 -16.37 9.52 2.67
N LYS A 154 -16.37 8.51 1.79
CA LYS A 154 -16.94 7.19 2.08
C LYS A 154 -16.31 6.55 3.33
N TYR A 155 -14.99 6.68 3.49
CA TYR A 155 -14.25 6.08 4.60
C TYR A 155 -13.76 7.16 5.56
N LYS A 156 -14.28 7.13 6.80
CA LYS A 156 -13.85 8.01 7.88
C LYS A 156 -12.40 7.71 8.31
N LEU A 157 -11.98 6.45 8.24
CA LEU A 157 -10.60 6.04 8.55
C LEU A 157 -9.81 5.74 7.28
N LEU A 158 -8.59 6.26 7.24
CA LEU A 158 -7.60 5.99 6.19
C LEU A 158 -6.32 5.54 6.87
N ILE A 159 -5.85 4.33 6.55
CA ILE A 159 -4.63 3.73 7.12
C ILE A 159 -3.46 4.07 6.20
N GLY A 160 -2.50 4.82 6.74
CA GLY A 160 -1.30 5.24 6.02
C GLY A 160 -0.07 4.38 6.36
N ARG A 161 1.06 4.73 5.73
CA ARG A 161 2.34 4.01 5.89
C ARG A 161 2.84 3.97 7.32
N ASN A 162 2.55 4.95 8.17
CA ASN A 162 2.96 4.91 9.58
C ASN A 162 2.36 3.71 10.37
N PHE A 163 1.24 3.15 9.90
CA PHE A 163 0.72 1.88 10.39
C PHE A 163 1.17 0.69 9.53
N LEU A 164 1.18 0.84 8.20
CA LEU A 164 1.43 -0.28 7.27
C LEU A 164 2.89 -0.74 7.19
N TYR A 165 3.84 0.18 7.42
CA TYR A 165 5.25 -0.03 7.17
C TYR A 165 5.76 -1.28 7.88
N GLU A 166 6.44 -2.15 7.13
CA GLU A 166 6.99 -3.45 7.56
C GLU A 166 6.00 -4.47 8.14
N ARG A 167 4.69 -4.18 8.13
CA ARG A 167 3.68 -5.06 8.76
C ARG A 167 2.76 -5.78 7.76
N PHE A 168 2.55 -5.25 6.56
CA PHE A 168 1.55 -5.77 5.62
C PHE A 168 2.00 -5.76 4.17
N VAL A 169 1.42 -6.64 3.37
CA VAL A 169 1.35 -6.55 1.90
C VAL A 169 -0.09 -6.18 1.53
N VAL A 170 -0.28 -5.26 0.59
CA VAL A 170 -1.61 -4.79 0.20
C VAL A 170 -1.97 -5.32 -1.19
N ASP A 171 -3.01 -6.15 -1.25
CA ASP A 171 -3.64 -6.58 -2.49
C ASP A 171 -4.89 -5.73 -2.76
N VAL A 172 -4.82 -4.91 -3.81
CA VAL A 172 -5.91 -3.97 -4.14
C VAL A 172 -7.15 -4.64 -4.71
N SER A 173 -7.07 -5.92 -5.09
CA SER A 173 -8.21 -6.72 -5.56
C SER A 173 -9.08 -7.25 -4.42
N LEU A 174 -8.55 -7.27 -3.19
CA LEU A 174 -9.22 -7.84 -2.01
C LEU A 174 -9.84 -6.75 -1.13
N LYS A 175 -10.80 -7.16 -0.29
CA LYS A 175 -11.40 -6.37 0.79
C LYS A 175 -11.84 -7.31 1.91
N TYR A 176 -11.85 -6.80 3.15
CA TYR A 176 -12.34 -7.52 4.34
C TYR A 176 -11.65 -8.87 4.54
N THR A 177 -10.34 -8.90 4.33
CA THR A 177 -9.53 -10.12 4.44
C THR A 177 -9.27 -10.51 5.90
N THR A 178 -9.43 -9.56 6.82
CA THR A 178 -9.16 -9.75 8.24
C THR A 178 -10.31 -9.26 9.13
N THR A 179 -10.42 -9.86 10.31
CA THR A 179 -11.26 -9.37 11.40
C THR A 179 -10.34 -8.85 12.52
N PRO A 180 -10.49 -7.60 12.97
CA PRO A 180 -9.64 -7.07 14.02
C PRO A 180 -9.92 -7.79 15.35
N LYS A 181 -8.86 -8.35 15.95
CA LYS A 181 -8.97 -9.09 17.22
C LYS A 181 -9.62 -8.25 18.33
N SER A 182 -10.21 -8.93 19.30
CA SER A 182 -10.75 -8.28 20.49
C SER A 182 -9.65 -7.58 21.28
N TYR A 183 -10.04 -6.57 22.05
CA TYR A 183 -9.13 -5.85 22.93
C TYR A 183 -9.82 -5.57 24.25
N GLU A 184 -9.21 -6.04 25.33
CA GLU A 184 -9.62 -5.73 26.70
C GLU A 184 -8.87 -4.49 27.17
N GLU A 185 -9.63 -3.43 27.46
CA GLU A 185 -9.06 -2.23 28.08
C GLU A 185 -8.71 -2.57 29.53
N LYS A 186 -7.44 -2.37 29.90
CA LYS A 186 -6.94 -2.56 31.26
C LYS A 186 -7.15 -1.31 32.11
#